data_AF-G0HKJ2-F1
#
_entry.id   AF-G0HKJ2-F1
#
_cell.length_a   1.000
_cell.length_b   1.000
_cell.length_c   1.000
_cell.angle_alpha   90.00
_cell.angle_beta   90.00
_cell.angle_gamma   90.00
#
_symmetry.space_group_name_H-M   'P 1'
#
loop_
_entity.id
_entity.type
_entity.pdbx_description
1 polymer ?
#
loop_
_entity_poly.entity_id
_entity_poly.type
_entity_poly.pdbx_seq_one_letter_code
_entity_poly.pdbx_strand_id
1 'polypeptide(L)'
;MVGINREEKVVLVSIFVLVIGFFTGLYYRRVDHILRTSWMIAYLLAVLWLPRKYKRPDGTLGALLSPFYNEGITAMTSVFLAAHASLVNVPFTNVDLFNVACRNVDMISHSLGGLVLWLFLVSILRELFSEMPWRKVIIYSFALLLVIGVGWEIAEWFGSHFTEGILKETIPNKIRDVLMEQLGALFGLWMVTKKGYPFSPPRE
;
A
#
# COMPACT_ATOMS: atom_id res chain seq x y z
N MET A 1 -13.01 23.28 -16.75
CA MET A 1 -13.26 22.04 -15.99
C MET A 1 -11.96 21.26 -15.99
N VAL A 2 -11.36 21.02 -14.82
CA VAL A 2 -10.19 20.14 -14.72
C VAL A 2 -10.69 18.71 -14.96
N GLY A 3 -10.26 18.07 -16.04
CA GLY A 3 -10.71 16.73 -16.40
C GLY A 3 -10.17 15.70 -15.41
N ILE A 4 -11.00 14.73 -15.04
CA ILE A 4 -10.61 13.57 -14.22
C ILE A 4 -9.71 12.67 -15.08
N ASN A 5 -8.44 12.54 -14.70
CA ASN A 5 -7.50 11.65 -15.39
C ASN A 5 -7.72 10.17 -15.02
N ARG A 6 -6.95 9.26 -15.62
CA ARG A 6 -7.16 7.81 -15.46
C ARG A 6 -6.88 7.37 -14.02
N GLU A 7 -5.80 7.86 -13.44
CA GLU A 7 -5.31 7.55 -12.11
C GLU A 7 -6.35 7.99 -11.06
N GLU A 8 -6.89 9.21 -11.22
CA GLU A 8 -7.96 9.71 -10.38
C GLU A 8 -9.23 8.85 -10.47
N LYS A 9 -9.62 8.39 -11.66
CA LYS A 9 -10.75 7.45 -11.80
C LYS A 9 -10.51 6.16 -11.02
N VAL A 10 -9.29 5.63 -11.03
CA VAL A 10 -8.93 4.44 -10.25
C VAL A 10 -9.11 4.73 -8.75
N VAL A 11 -8.60 5.87 -8.27
CA VAL A 11 -8.77 6.26 -6.86
C VAL A 11 -10.24 6.41 -6.48
N LEU A 12 -11.06 7.04 -7.32
CA LEU A 12 -12.49 7.21 -7.08
C LEU A 12 -13.24 5.86 -7.04
N VAL A 13 -12.89 4.92 -7.92
CA VAL A 13 -13.44 3.56 -7.88
C VAL A 13 -13.02 2.83 -6.59
N SER A 14 -11.76 2.95 -6.18
CA SER A 14 -11.29 2.39 -4.91
C SER A 14 -12.00 3.00 -3.70
N ILE A 15 -12.24 4.32 -3.68
CA ILE A 15 -13.04 4.98 -2.64
C ILE A 15 -14.47 4.40 -2.63
N PHE A 16 -15.09 4.22 -3.79
CA PHE A 16 -16.42 3.62 -3.87
C PHE A 16 -16.46 2.21 -3.27
N VAL A 17 -15.47 1.36 -3.56
CA VAL A 17 -15.34 0.03 -2.94
C VAL A 17 -15.21 0.14 -1.42
N LEU A 18 -14.39 1.07 -0.91
CA LEU A 18 -14.22 1.28 0.53
C LEU A 18 -15.50 1.80 1.19
N VAL A 19 -16.29 2.63 0.51
CA VAL A 19 -17.60 3.10 1.00
C VAL A 19 -18.58 1.93 1.13
N ILE A 20 -18.59 1.00 0.17
CA ILE A 20 -19.37 -0.24 0.31
C ILE A 20 -18.90 -1.01 1.55
N GLY A 21 -17.58 -1.20 1.71
CA GLY A 21 -17.01 -1.85 2.90
C GLY A 21 -17.42 -1.17 4.21
N PHE A 22 -17.41 0.16 4.26
CA PHE A 22 -17.88 0.93 5.42
C PHE A 22 -19.35 0.63 5.76
N PHE A 23 -20.25 0.66 4.77
CA PHE A 23 -21.66 0.33 5.01
C PHE A 23 -21.87 -1.12 5.42
N THR A 24 -21.09 -2.05 4.87
CA THR A 24 -21.08 -3.45 5.30
C THR A 24 -20.61 -3.59 6.76
N GLY A 25 -19.57 -2.83 7.14
CA GLY A 25 -19.12 -2.73 8.52
C GLY A 25 -20.21 -2.21 9.47
N LEU A 26 -20.97 -1.18 9.07
CA LEU A 26 -22.12 -0.68 9.83
C LEU A 26 -23.21 -1.73 9.95
N TYR A 27 -23.58 -2.39 8.86
CA TYR A 27 -24.63 -3.41 8.81
C TYR A 27 -24.33 -4.57 9.76
N TYR A 28 -23.09 -5.07 9.75
CA TYR A 28 -22.64 -6.16 10.62
C TYR A 28 -22.06 -5.71 11.97
N ARG A 29 -22.09 -4.40 12.28
CA ARG A 29 -21.57 -3.82 13.53
C ARG A 29 -20.09 -4.12 13.80
N ARG A 30 -19.27 -4.18 12.75
CA ARG A 30 -17.82 -4.45 12.81
C ARG A 30 -17.03 -3.16 12.99
N VAL A 31 -16.80 -2.77 14.24
CA VAL A 31 -16.10 -1.53 14.61
C VAL A 31 -14.69 -1.45 14.01
N ASP A 32 -13.96 -2.56 14.01
CA ASP A 32 -12.64 -2.70 13.38
C ASP A 32 -12.65 -2.33 11.90
N HIS A 33 -13.67 -2.81 11.18
CA HIS A 33 -13.81 -2.58 9.75
C HIS A 33 -14.30 -1.16 9.43
N ILE A 34 -15.21 -0.61 10.25
CA ILE A 34 -15.66 0.78 10.17
C ILE A 34 -14.48 1.74 10.31
N LEU A 35 -13.64 1.56 11.33
CA LEU A 35 -12.48 2.43 11.56
C LEU A 35 -11.46 2.34 10.43
N ARG A 36 -11.15 1.12 9.97
CA ARG A 36 -10.19 0.88 8.89
C ARG A 36 -10.65 1.52 7.57
N THR A 37 -11.88 1.26 7.16
CA THR A 37 -12.43 1.81 5.91
C THR A 37 -12.56 3.33 5.99
N SER A 38 -12.99 3.88 7.13
CA SER A 38 -13.04 5.34 7.35
C SER A 38 -11.66 6.00 7.21
N TRP A 39 -10.64 5.42 7.84
CA TRP A 39 -9.26 5.91 7.73
C TRP A 39 -8.74 5.88 6.30
N MET A 40 -8.97 4.77 5.58
CA MET A 40 -8.55 4.63 4.19
C MET A 40 -9.27 5.62 3.26
N ILE A 41 -10.57 5.84 3.46
CA ILE A 41 -11.33 6.85 2.72
C ILE A 41 -10.77 8.25 3.00
N ALA A 42 -10.58 8.60 4.28
CA ALA A 42 -10.03 9.90 4.65
C ALA A 42 -8.64 10.13 4.06
N TYR A 43 -7.76 9.11 4.12
CA TYR A 43 -6.45 9.13 3.49
C TYR A 43 -6.55 9.37 1.97
N LEU A 44 -7.38 8.58 1.25
CA LEU A 44 -7.51 8.72 -0.21
C LEU A 44 -8.08 10.08 -0.62
N LEU A 45 -9.04 10.63 0.15
CA LEU A 45 -9.55 11.97 -0.06
C LEU A 45 -8.45 13.03 0.18
N ALA A 46 -7.63 12.86 1.21
CA ALA A 46 -6.53 13.77 1.51
C ALA A 46 -5.47 13.77 0.38
N VAL A 47 -5.07 12.61 -0.13
CA VAL A 47 -4.09 12.53 -1.24
C VAL A 47 -4.66 12.95 -2.60
N LEU A 48 -5.98 12.94 -2.80
CA LEU A 48 -6.60 13.59 -3.96
C LEU A 48 -6.65 15.12 -3.82
N TRP A 49 -6.88 15.61 -2.60
CA TRP A 49 -7.02 17.03 -2.33
C TRP A 49 -5.68 17.76 -2.25
N LEU A 50 -4.67 17.16 -1.62
CA LEU A 50 -3.38 17.78 -1.31
C LEU A 50 -2.65 18.28 -2.58
N PRO A 51 -2.43 17.46 -3.63
CA PRO A 51 -1.69 17.90 -4.83
C PRO A 51 -2.42 18.98 -5.65
N ARG A 52 -3.75 19.10 -5.47
CA ARG A 52 -4.56 20.14 -6.14
C ARG A 52 -4.47 21.49 -5.46
N LYS A 53 -4.23 21.50 -4.15
CA LYS A 53 -4.24 22.72 -3.33
C LYS A 53 -2.84 23.24 -3.05
N TYR A 54 -1.88 22.34 -2.89
CA TYR A 54 -0.52 22.69 -2.53
C TYR A 54 0.43 22.13 -3.57
N LYS A 55 1.47 22.90 -3.88
CA LYS A 55 2.60 22.39 -4.64
C LYS A 55 3.46 21.54 -3.71
N ARG A 56 4.11 20.51 -4.27
CA ARG A 56 5.13 19.75 -3.54
C ARG A 56 6.19 20.75 -3.02
N PRO A 57 6.55 20.72 -1.73
CA PRO A 57 7.60 21.59 -1.22
C PRO A 57 8.95 21.21 -1.85
N ASP A 58 9.93 22.10 -1.78
CA ASP A 58 11.29 21.83 -2.24
C ASP A 58 12.13 21.12 -1.15
N GLY A 59 13.30 20.60 -1.54
CA GLY A 59 14.28 20.00 -0.65
C GLY A 59 13.83 18.66 -0.04
N THR A 60 14.37 18.34 1.14
CA THR A 60 14.20 17.04 1.82
C THR A 60 12.73 16.70 2.10
N LEU A 61 11.93 17.68 2.54
CA LEU A 61 10.51 17.45 2.80
C LEU A 61 9.76 17.14 1.49
N GLY A 62 10.11 17.83 0.40
CA GLY A 62 9.60 17.53 -0.93
C GLY A 62 9.91 16.11 -1.38
N ALA A 63 11.14 15.67 -1.17
CA ALA A 63 11.58 14.32 -1.52
C ALA A 63 10.84 13.24 -0.72
N LEU A 64 10.67 13.43 0.59
CA LEU A 64 9.92 12.51 1.46
C LEU A 64 8.43 12.46 1.08
N LEU A 65 7.85 13.59 0.69
CA LEU A 65 6.46 13.66 0.27
C LEU A 65 6.24 13.28 -1.20
N SER A 66 7.32 13.05 -1.97
CA SER A 66 7.24 12.78 -3.41
C SER A 66 6.23 11.70 -3.80
N PRO A 67 6.05 10.58 -3.05
CA PRO A 67 5.09 9.56 -3.45
C PRO A 67 3.63 10.05 -3.44
N PHE A 68 3.29 10.97 -2.55
CA PHE A 68 1.92 11.52 -2.42
C PHE A 68 1.58 12.54 -3.51
N TYR A 69 2.59 13.01 -4.25
CA TYR A 69 2.43 13.90 -5.40
C TYR A 69 2.56 13.15 -6.74
N ASN A 70 2.75 11.83 -6.72
CA ASN A 70 2.77 11.00 -7.91
C ASN A 70 1.42 10.28 -8.07
N GLU A 71 0.61 10.73 -9.03
CA GLU A 71 -0.74 10.21 -9.28
C GLU A 71 -0.76 8.70 -9.53
N GLY A 72 0.26 8.16 -10.19
CA GLY A 72 0.36 6.73 -10.47
C GLY A 72 0.65 5.90 -9.21
N ILE A 73 1.51 6.40 -8.32
CA ILE A 73 1.73 5.79 -7.00
C ILE A 73 0.43 5.85 -6.19
N THR A 74 -0.23 7.01 -6.14
CA THR A 74 -1.52 7.17 -5.44
C THR A 74 -2.58 6.20 -5.97
N ALA A 75 -2.67 6.01 -7.29
CA ALA A 75 -3.57 5.04 -7.89
C ALA A 75 -3.26 3.61 -7.42
N MET A 76 -1.99 3.19 -7.43
CA MET A 76 -1.59 1.87 -6.93
C MET A 76 -1.89 1.69 -5.44
N THR A 77 -1.62 2.71 -4.62
CA THR A 77 -1.97 2.73 -3.20
C THR A 77 -3.47 2.56 -3.02
N SER A 78 -4.30 3.25 -3.81
CA SER A 78 -5.75 3.13 -3.70
C SER A 78 -6.27 1.74 -4.03
N VAL A 79 -5.66 1.05 -5.01
CA VAL A 79 -6.00 -0.34 -5.35
C VAL A 79 -5.61 -1.26 -4.19
N PHE A 80 -4.40 -1.09 -3.64
CA PHE A 80 -3.97 -1.84 -2.46
C PHE A 80 -4.93 -1.67 -1.28
N LEU A 81 -5.29 -0.44 -0.91
CA LEU A 81 -6.18 -0.19 0.23
C LEU A 81 -7.57 -0.80 0.02
N ALA A 82 -8.14 -0.64 -1.18
CA ALA A 82 -9.45 -1.23 -1.50
C ALA A 82 -9.40 -2.77 -1.47
N ALA A 83 -8.35 -3.38 -2.04
CA ALA A 83 -8.15 -4.83 -1.99
C ALA A 83 -7.96 -5.31 -0.55
N HIS A 84 -7.05 -4.69 0.21
CA HIS A 84 -6.77 -5.06 1.60
C HIS A 84 -8.04 -5.00 2.45
N ALA A 85 -8.79 -3.90 2.41
CA ALA A 85 -10.05 -3.80 3.15
C ALA A 85 -11.07 -4.88 2.72
N SER A 86 -11.19 -5.13 1.42
CA SER A 86 -12.15 -6.10 0.87
C SER A 86 -11.79 -7.56 1.13
N LEU A 87 -10.51 -7.85 1.38
CA LEU A 87 -10.06 -9.20 1.69
C LEU A 87 -10.19 -9.48 3.20
N VAL A 88 -10.05 -8.45 4.06
CA VAL A 88 -10.25 -8.57 5.51
C VAL A 88 -11.71 -8.82 5.87
N ASN A 89 -12.64 -8.33 5.07
CA ASN A 89 -14.01 -8.81 5.03
C ASN A 89 -14.45 -8.66 3.59
N VAL A 90 -14.91 -9.74 2.94
CA VAL A 90 -15.56 -9.60 1.63
C VAL A 90 -16.66 -8.56 1.82
N PRO A 91 -16.72 -7.47 1.04
CA PRO A 91 -17.64 -6.36 1.26
C PRO A 91 -19.13 -6.75 1.17
N PHE A 92 -19.42 -8.04 1.05
CA PHE A 92 -20.75 -8.64 0.95
C PHE A 92 -21.00 -9.74 1.99
N THR A 93 -20.05 -10.04 2.90
CA THR A 93 -20.20 -11.08 3.93
C THR A 93 -19.62 -10.64 5.27
N ASN A 94 -19.93 -11.40 6.33
CA ASN A 94 -19.34 -11.26 7.66
C ASN A 94 -18.06 -12.10 7.84
N VAL A 95 -17.54 -12.69 6.75
CA VAL A 95 -16.44 -13.64 6.80
C VAL A 95 -15.13 -12.92 6.57
N ASP A 96 -14.25 -13.02 7.56
CA ASP A 96 -12.88 -12.56 7.46
C ASP A 96 -12.05 -13.59 6.68
N LEU A 97 -11.71 -13.27 5.42
CA LEU A 97 -10.91 -14.18 4.60
C LEU A 97 -9.45 -14.23 5.06
N PHE A 98 -8.92 -13.15 5.63
CA PHE A 98 -7.56 -13.12 6.19
C PHE A 98 -7.44 -14.12 7.32
N ASN A 99 -8.35 -14.04 8.29
CA ASN A 99 -8.16 -14.67 9.58
C ASN A 99 -8.90 -16.00 9.75
N VAL A 100 -10.02 -16.18 9.05
CA VAL A 100 -10.98 -17.26 9.37
C VAL A 100 -11.14 -18.27 8.23
N ALA A 101 -11.31 -17.81 6.98
CA ALA A 101 -11.71 -18.69 5.88
C ALA A 101 -10.59 -19.07 4.90
N CYS A 102 -9.65 -18.17 4.59
CA CYS A 102 -8.62 -18.41 3.58
C CYS A 102 -7.28 -17.76 3.96
N ARG A 103 -6.54 -18.39 4.88
CA ARG A 103 -5.22 -17.93 5.42
C ARG A 103 -4.14 -17.57 4.37
N ASN A 104 -4.34 -17.90 3.10
CA ASN A 104 -3.43 -17.55 2.00
C ASN A 104 -3.83 -16.27 1.27
N VAL A 105 -5.03 -15.71 1.53
CA VAL A 105 -5.50 -14.47 0.91
C VAL A 105 -4.68 -13.27 1.40
N ASP A 106 -4.16 -13.37 2.61
CA ASP A 106 -3.20 -12.44 3.21
C ASP A 106 -1.95 -12.22 2.33
N MET A 107 -1.51 -13.25 1.60
CA MET A 107 -0.39 -13.17 0.64
C MET A 107 -0.63 -12.10 -0.44
N ILE A 108 -1.87 -11.95 -0.91
CA ILE A 108 -2.22 -10.96 -1.93
C ILE A 108 -2.04 -9.55 -1.35
N SER A 109 -2.47 -9.36 -0.11
CA SER A 109 -2.30 -8.10 0.59
C SER A 109 -0.84 -7.76 0.82
N HIS A 110 -0.02 -8.70 1.32
CA HIS A 110 1.42 -8.48 1.49
C HIS A 110 2.13 -8.20 0.16
N SER A 111 1.77 -8.89 -0.92
CA SER A 111 2.31 -8.58 -2.24
C SER A 111 1.91 -7.18 -2.74
N LEU A 112 0.66 -6.76 -2.58
CA LEU A 112 0.24 -5.41 -2.96
C LEU A 112 0.86 -4.33 -2.03
N GLY A 113 1.01 -4.63 -0.75
CA GLY A 113 1.67 -3.77 0.24
C GLY A 113 3.14 -3.56 -0.09
N GLY A 114 3.88 -4.64 -0.36
CA GLY A 114 5.29 -4.59 -0.76
C GLY A 114 5.50 -3.85 -2.08
N LEU A 115 4.60 -4.02 -3.06
CA LEU A 115 4.59 -3.22 -4.29
C LEU A 115 4.51 -1.72 -4.00
N VAL A 116 3.51 -1.29 -3.21
CA VAL A 116 3.28 0.12 -2.90
C VAL A 116 4.43 0.69 -2.07
N LEU A 117 4.86 0.01 -1.02
CA LEU A 117 5.98 0.43 -0.18
C LEU A 117 7.26 0.55 -1.00
N TRP A 118 7.54 -0.40 -1.88
CA TRP A 118 8.69 -0.31 -2.76
C TRP A 118 8.64 0.91 -3.68
N LEU A 119 7.48 1.21 -4.29
CA LEU A 119 7.29 2.40 -5.11
C LEU A 119 7.54 3.69 -4.32
N PHE A 120 7.10 3.75 -3.06
CA PHE A 120 7.39 4.86 -2.15
C PHE A 120 8.89 4.99 -1.89
N LEU A 121 9.55 3.89 -1.49
CA LEU A 121 10.98 3.88 -1.18
C LEU A 121 11.83 4.30 -2.38
N VAL A 122 11.53 3.78 -3.57
CA VAL A 122 12.23 4.17 -4.79
C VAL A 122 12.01 5.65 -5.10
N SER A 123 10.77 6.15 -5.03
CA SER A 123 10.47 7.57 -5.28
C SER A 123 11.24 8.47 -4.31
N ILE A 124 11.22 8.15 -3.02
CA ILE A 124 11.91 8.91 -1.98
C ILE A 124 13.42 8.87 -2.19
N LEU A 125 14.01 7.69 -2.40
CA LEU A 125 15.46 7.54 -2.58
C LEU A 125 15.97 8.28 -3.81
N ARG A 126 15.21 8.28 -4.92
CA ARG A 126 15.58 9.03 -6.12
C ARG A 126 15.60 10.54 -5.89
N GLU A 127 14.62 11.04 -5.14
CA GLU A 127 14.49 12.48 -4.89
C GLU A 127 15.49 12.96 -3.83
N LEU A 128 15.77 12.15 -2.80
CA LEU A 128 16.78 12.46 -1.79
C LEU A 128 18.21 12.35 -2.32
N PHE A 129 18.46 11.41 -3.23
CA PHE A 129 19.79 11.11 -3.74
C PHE A 129 19.78 11.13 -5.28
N SER A 130 19.53 12.30 -5.88
CA SER A 130 19.41 12.48 -7.34
C SER A 130 20.59 11.96 -8.14
N GLU A 131 21.80 12.09 -7.59
CA GLU A 131 23.06 11.65 -8.21
C GLU A 131 23.33 10.15 -8.04
N MET A 132 22.49 9.42 -7.30
CA MET A 132 22.70 8.00 -7.05
C MET A 132 22.40 7.17 -8.31
N PRO A 133 23.33 6.28 -8.74
CA PRO A 133 23.07 5.37 -9.85
C PRO A 133 21.81 4.54 -9.65
N TRP A 134 21.02 4.35 -10.71
CA TRP A 134 19.74 3.65 -10.65
C TRP A 134 19.85 2.26 -10.01
N ARG A 135 20.92 1.54 -10.31
CA ARG A 135 21.21 0.23 -9.71
C ARG A 135 21.34 0.29 -8.18
N LYS A 136 21.96 1.33 -7.62
CA LYS A 136 22.08 1.51 -6.16
C LYS A 136 20.73 1.86 -5.54
N VAL A 137 19.93 2.71 -6.19
CA VAL A 137 18.55 3.02 -5.75
C VAL A 137 17.73 1.74 -5.64
N ILE A 138 17.78 0.87 -6.65
CA ILE A 138 17.09 -0.43 -6.61
C ILE A 138 17.58 -1.26 -5.42
N ILE A 139 18.88 -1.48 -5.28
CA ILE A 139 19.44 -2.31 -4.19
C ILE A 139 19.01 -1.78 -2.82
N TYR A 140 19.14 -0.47 -2.58
CA TYR A 140 18.77 0.12 -1.29
C TYR A 140 17.26 0.11 -1.06
N SER A 141 16.43 0.32 -2.09
CA SER A 141 14.97 0.22 -1.94
C SER A 141 14.51 -1.19 -1.54
N PHE A 142 15.10 -2.24 -2.11
CA PHE A 142 14.80 -3.63 -1.73
C PHE A 142 15.34 -3.98 -0.34
N ALA A 143 16.52 -3.47 0.03
CA ALA A 143 17.08 -3.68 1.36
C ALA A 143 16.25 -2.97 2.45
N LEU A 144 15.82 -1.72 2.20
CA LEU A 144 14.94 -0.99 3.11
C LEU A 144 13.58 -1.67 3.23
N LEU A 145 13.01 -2.15 2.12
CA LEU A 145 11.75 -2.89 2.16
C LEU A 145 11.88 -4.13 3.04
N LEU A 146 12.96 -4.91 2.89
CA LEU A 146 13.19 -6.08 3.73
C LEU A 146 13.28 -5.73 5.22
N VAL A 147 13.98 -4.66 5.56
CA VAL A 147 14.09 -4.20 6.96
C VAL A 147 12.72 -3.76 7.50
N ILE A 148 11.94 -3.02 6.71
CA ILE A 148 10.60 -2.56 7.09
C ILE A 148 9.65 -3.76 7.23
N GLY A 149 9.65 -4.68 6.28
CA GLY A 149 8.81 -5.88 6.27
C GLY A 149 9.08 -6.78 7.47
N VAL A 150 10.36 -7.11 7.72
CA VAL A 150 10.75 -7.87 8.91
C VAL A 150 10.35 -7.14 10.19
N GLY A 151 10.57 -5.81 10.25
CA GLY A 151 10.16 -4.99 11.39
C GLY A 151 8.65 -5.00 11.62
N TRP A 152 7.86 -4.92 10.55
CA TRP A 152 6.40 -4.99 10.57
C TRP A 152 5.92 -6.34 11.11
N GLU A 153 6.43 -7.45 10.57
CA GLU A 153 6.05 -8.79 11.00
C GLU A 153 6.41 -9.06 12.47
N ILE A 154 7.55 -8.55 12.94
CA ILE A 154 7.92 -8.62 14.36
C ILE A 154 6.93 -7.81 15.20
N ALA A 155 6.57 -6.59 14.78
CA ALA A 155 5.62 -5.75 15.49
C ALA A 155 4.22 -6.38 15.55
N GLU A 156 3.75 -6.96 14.44
CA GLU A 156 2.49 -7.72 14.41
C GLU A 156 2.53 -8.93 15.33
N TRP A 157 3.63 -9.70 15.29
CA TRP A 157 3.80 -10.86 16.15
C TRP A 157 3.81 -10.46 17.64
N PHE A 158 4.44 -9.36 18.02
CA PHE A 158 4.33 -8.83 19.38
C PHE A 158 2.91 -8.34 19.69
N GLY A 159 2.26 -7.64 18.76
CA GLY A 159 0.88 -7.12 18.91
C GLY A 159 -0.18 -8.21 19.07
N SER A 160 -0.01 -9.36 18.43
CA SER A 160 -0.90 -10.51 18.56
C SER A 160 -0.86 -11.15 19.95
N HIS A 161 0.13 -10.83 20.79
CA HIS A 161 0.14 -11.25 22.20
C HIS A 161 -0.79 -10.41 23.08
N PHE A 162 -1.17 -9.21 22.63
CA PHE A 162 -2.01 -8.26 23.38
C PHE A 162 -3.46 -8.20 22.87
N THR A 163 -3.73 -8.76 21.70
CA THR A 163 -5.07 -8.83 21.08
C THR A 163 -5.50 -10.29 21.01
N GLU A 164 -6.74 -10.58 21.41
CA GLU A 164 -7.22 -11.93 21.73
C GLU A 164 -6.89 -13.01 20.68
N GLY A 165 -6.01 -13.96 21.04
CA GLY A 165 -6.22 -15.41 21.05
C GLY A 165 -6.71 -16.19 19.81
N ILE A 166 -7.00 -15.58 18.66
CA ILE A 166 -7.72 -16.26 17.56
C ILE A 166 -6.80 -16.79 16.46
N LEU A 167 -5.56 -16.29 16.34
CA LEU A 167 -4.56 -16.83 15.41
C LEU A 167 -3.19 -16.97 16.09
N LYS A 168 -2.73 -18.21 16.25
CA LYS A 168 -1.32 -18.48 16.48
C LYS A 168 -0.57 -18.21 15.18
N GLU A 169 -0.12 -16.97 15.01
CA GLU A 169 0.79 -16.63 13.92
C GLU A 169 2.07 -17.44 14.05
N THR A 170 2.44 -18.14 12.99
CA THR A 170 3.60 -19.02 12.97
C THR A 170 4.76 -18.32 12.29
N ILE A 171 6.00 -18.62 12.71
CA ILE A 171 7.20 -18.09 12.06
C ILE A 171 7.18 -18.34 10.54
N PRO A 172 6.75 -19.51 10.02
CA PRO A 172 6.60 -19.72 8.57
C PRO A 172 5.63 -18.75 7.87
N ASN A 173 4.52 -18.35 8.51
CA ASN A 173 3.61 -17.34 7.94
C ASN A 173 4.34 -16.01 7.79
N LYS A 174 4.99 -15.57 8.87
CA LYS A 174 5.73 -14.30 8.90
C LYS A 174 6.86 -14.26 7.85
N ILE A 175 7.56 -15.38 7.64
CA ILE A 175 8.53 -15.50 6.55
C ILE A 175 7.84 -15.39 5.17
N ARG A 176 6.72 -16.07 4.98
CA ARG A 176 5.94 -16.01 3.74
C ARG A 176 5.48 -14.58 3.45
N ASP A 177 5.03 -13.84 4.46
CA ASP A 177 4.50 -12.49 4.32
C ASP A 177 5.59 -11.53 3.85
N VAL A 178 6.79 -11.57 4.47
CA VAL A 178 7.98 -10.85 3.99
C VAL A 178 8.35 -11.26 2.55
N LEU A 179 8.31 -12.55 2.21
CA LEU A 179 8.58 -13.00 0.84
C LEU A 179 7.55 -12.44 -0.16
N MET A 180 6.28 -12.39 0.23
CA MET A 180 5.22 -11.84 -0.61
C MET A 180 5.42 -10.34 -0.84
N GLU A 181 5.89 -9.58 0.14
CA GLU A 181 6.26 -8.18 -0.03
C GLU A 181 7.38 -8.01 -1.06
N GLN A 182 8.43 -8.83 -0.99
CA GLN A 182 9.53 -8.81 -1.94
C GLN A 182 9.05 -9.18 -3.36
N LEU A 183 8.12 -10.13 -3.50
CA LEU A 183 7.50 -10.47 -4.79
C LEU A 183 6.70 -9.27 -5.35
N GLY A 184 5.97 -8.56 -4.49
CA GLY A 184 5.31 -7.31 -4.82
C GLY A 184 6.27 -6.25 -5.36
N ALA A 185 7.41 -6.08 -4.70
CA ALA A 185 8.46 -5.17 -5.13
C ALA A 185 9.10 -5.57 -6.47
N LEU A 186 9.30 -6.87 -6.73
CA LEU A 186 9.77 -7.36 -8.02
C LEU A 186 8.77 -7.04 -9.14
N PHE A 187 7.47 -7.16 -8.86
CA PHE A 187 6.45 -6.74 -9.81
C PHE A 187 6.50 -5.22 -10.04
N GLY A 188 6.71 -4.43 -8.99
CA GLY A 188 6.93 -2.98 -9.10
C GLY A 188 8.13 -2.63 -9.96
N LEU A 189 9.26 -3.32 -9.79
CA LEU A 189 10.45 -3.15 -10.61
C LEU A 189 10.17 -3.45 -12.07
N TRP A 190 9.43 -4.53 -12.37
CA TRP A 190 8.99 -4.83 -13.72
C TRP A 190 8.09 -3.73 -14.30
N MET A 191 7.12 -3.21 -13.53
CA MET A 191 6.25 -2.12 -13.97
C MET A 191 7.06 -0.86 -14.32
N VAL A 192 7.97 -0.44 -13.45
CA VAL A 192 8.81 0.75 -13.66
C VAL A 192 9.73 0.56 -14.87
N THR A 193 10.41 -0.58 -14.97
CA THR A 193 11.43 -0.81 -16.01
C THR A 193 10.86 -1.15 -17.38
N LYS A 194 9.72 -1.84 -17.47
CA LYS A 194 9.13 -2.29 -18.73
C LYS A 194 7.93 -1.48 -19.17
N LYS A 195 7.19 -0.87 -18.24
CA LYS A 195 6.00 -0.05 -18.55
C LYS A 195 6.22 1.43 -18.30
N GLY A 196 7.30 1.82 -17.60
CA GLY A 196 7.54 3.23 -17.26
C GLY A 196 6.49 3.80 -16.31
N TYR A 197 5.79 2.95 -15.55
CA TYR A 197 4.69 3.32 -14.67
C TYR A 197 4.96 2.81 -13.24
N PRO A 198 4.68 3.60 -12.19
CA PRO A 198 4.11 4.95 -12.22
C PRO A 198 5.13 6.06 -12.55
N PHE A 199 6.39 5.69 -12.76
CA PHE A 199 7.45 6.57 -13.24
C PHE A 199 8.44 5.75 -14.07
N SER A 200 9.27 6.43 -14.86
CA SER A 200 10.30 5.81 -15.69
C SER A 200 11.67 5.86 -15.02
N PRO A 201 12.55 4.86 -15.24
CA PRO A 201 13.95 4.93 -14.82
C PRO A 201 14.65 6.12 -15.49
N PRO A 202 15.75 6.63 -14.91
CA PRO A 202 16.60 7.62 -15.58
C PRO A 202 17.03 7.08 -16.96
N ARG A 203 17.12 7.96 -17.96
CA ARG A 203 17.77 7.60 -19.22
C ARG A 203 19.28 7.59 -18.96
N GLU A 204 19.91 6.43 -19.05
CA GLU A 204 21.36 6.27 -19.06
C GLU A 204 21.91 6.52 -20.47
#